data_AF-A0AAD6CVN9-F1
#
_entry.id   AF-A0AAD6CVN9-F1
#
_cell.length_a   1.000
_cell.length_b   1.000
_cell.length_c   1.000
_cell.angle_alpha   90.00
_cell.angle_beta   90.00
_cell.angle_gamma   90.00
#
_symmetry.space_group_name_H-M   'P 1'
#
loop_
_entity.id
_entity.type
_entity.pdbx_description
1 polymer ?
#
loop_
_entity_poly.entity_id
_entity_poly.type
_entity_poly.pdbx_seq_one_letter_code
_entity_poly.pdbx_strand_id
1 'polypeptide(L)'
;MLSLPISVAGWAFAASSLLTISAQIQQLINPNDFMREFKVDSADVTRLVAFLLIILNTYDLVSVATNNVVMLWVSIAGRTGAFGLFYYLGGKWRGLAKLEGGVVCVLAALLLLF
;
A
#
# COMPACT_ATOMS: atom_id res chain seq x y z
N MET A 1 27.32 12.14 5.33
CA MET A 1 25.84 11.99 5.31
C MET A 1 25.52 10.79 6.18
N LEU A 2 25.16 11.04 7.44
CA LEU A 2 24.77 9.98 8.37
C LEU A 2 23.42 9.42 7.88
N SER A 3 23.43 8.17 7.40
CA SER A 3 22.24 7.37 7.23
C SER A 3 21.53 7.31 8.57
N LEU A 4 20.41 8.03 8.71
CA LEU A 4 19.56 7.89 9.88
C LEU A 4 19.21 6.41 10.00
N PRO A 5 19.43 5.77 11.17
CA PRO A 5 18.98 4.41 11.37
C PRO A 5 17.47 4.42 11.09
N ILE A 6 17.01 3.52 10.22
CA ILE A 6 15.59 3.32 9.93
C ILE A 6 14.87 3.36 11.28
N SER A 7 14.08 4.42 11.50
CA SER A 7 13.42 4.62 12.79
C SER A 7 12.52 3.42 13.08
N VAL A 8 12.13 3.19 14.33
CA VAL A 8 11.18 2.10 14.66
C VAL A 8 9.93 2.17 13.78
N ALA A 9 9.50 3.39 13.42
CA ALA A 9 8.43 3.62 12.45
C ALA A 9 8.78 3.12 11.05
N GLY A 10 9.99 3.38 10.54
CA GLY A 10 10.44 2.86 9.25
C GLY A 10 10.50 1.34 9.18
N TRP A 11 10.91 0.66 10.27
CA TRP A 11 10.91 -0.80 10.34
C TRP A 11 9.51 -1.40 10.41
N ALA A 12 8.63 -0.82 11.22
CA ALA A 12 7.22 -1.23 11.27
C ALA A 12 6.56 -1.04 9.90
N PHE A 13 6.90 0.03 9.19
CA PHE A 13 6.41 0.31 7.85
C PHE A 13 6.91 -0.73 6.85
N ALA A 14 8.21 -1.00 6.81
CA ALA A 14 8.79 -2.01 5.92
C ALA A 14 8.20 -3.41 6.17
N ALA A 15 8.03 -3.80 7.43
CA ALA A 15 7.39 -5.06 7.78
C ALA A 15 5.93 -5.12 7.28
N SER A 16 5.17 -4.03 7.44
CA SER A 16 3.79 -3.95 6.95
C SER A 16 3.71 -4.03 5.42
N SER A 17 4.62 -3.36 4.69
CA SER A 17 4.67 -3.41 3.23
C SER A 17 5.02 -4.81 2.74
N LEU A 18 5.94 -5.51 3.38
CA LEU A 18 6.29 -6.90 3.06
C LEU A 18 5.12 -7.86 3.27
N LEU A 19 4.41 -7.74 4.41
CA LEU A 19 3.21 -8.53 4.67
C LEU A 19 2.12 -8.26 3.62
N THR A 20 1.92 -7.00 3.26
CA THR A 20 0.92 -6.60 2.26
C THR A 20 1.27 -7.12 0.87
N ILE A 21 2.54 -7.05 0.46
CA ILE A 21 3.04 -7.66 -0.79
C ILE A 21 2.78 -9.16 -0.78
N SER A 22 3.09 -9.85 0.32
CA SER A 22 2.88 -11.30 0.41
C SER A 22 1.41 -11.69 0.25
N ALA A 23 0.50 -10.93 0.87
CA ALA A 23 -0.94 -11.13 0.72
C ALA A 23 -1.41 -10.88 -0.72
N GLN A 24 -0.83 -9.92 -1.42
CA GLN A 24 -1.21 -9.61 -2.80
C GLN A 24 -0.60 -10.56 -3.83
N ILE A 25 0.57 -11.14 -3.55
CA ILE A 25 1.10 -12.25 -4.33
C ILE A 25 0.12 -13.43 -4.27
N GLN A 26 -0.45 -13.73 -3.10
CA GLN A 26 -1.50 -14.75 -2.99
C GLN A 26 -2.73 -14.39 -3.83
N GLN A 27 -3.16 -13.13 -3.85
CA GLN A 27 -4.28 -12.67 -4.69
C GLN A 27 -3.97 -12.74 -6.19
N LEU A 28 -2.71 -12.57 -6.60
CA LEU A 28 -2.28 -12.77 -7.99
C LEU A 28 -2.39 -14.23 -8.44
N ILE A 29 -2.00 -15.16 -7.56
CA ILE A 29 -2.04 -16.60 -7.81
C ILE A 29 -3.48 -17.13 -7.75
N ASN A 30 -4.21 -16.77 -6.69
CA ASN A 30 -5.59 -17.20 -6.46
C ASN A 30 -6.49 -15.99 -6.16
N PRO A 31 -7.08 -15.35 -7.19
CA PRO A 31 -7.93 -14.18 -7.00
C PRO A 31 -9.32 -14.52 -6.44
N ASN A 32 -9.68 -15.81 -6.34
CA ASN A 32 -11.05 -16.23 -6.00
C ASN A 32 -11.51 -15.73 -4.64
N ASP A 33 -10.62 -15.72 -3.64
CA ASP A 33 -10.97 -15.26 -2.30
C ASP A 33 -11.28 -13.76 -2.30
N PHE A 34 -10.46 -12.97 -3.01
CA PHE A 34 -10.70 -11.54 -3.19
C PHE A 34 -11.96 -11.27 -4.03
N MET A 35 -12.19 -12.03 -5.11
CA MET A 35 -13.39 -11.90 -5.93
C MET A 35 -14.66 -12.20 -5.12
N ARG A 36 -14.66 -13.27 -4.31
CA ARG A 36 -15.77 -13.61 -3.41
C ARG A 36 -15.95 -12.57 -2.31
N GLU A 37 -14.85 -12.09 -1.74
CA GLU A 37 -14.90 -11.10 -0.69
C GLU A 37 -15.44 -9.78 -1.22
N PHE A 38 -14.85 -9.22 -2.28
CA PHE A 38 -15.14 -7.88 -2.80
C PHE A 38 -16.21 -7.84 -3.90
N LYS A 39 -16.82 -8.99 -4.23
CA LYS A 39 -17.82 -9.15 -5.31
C LYS A 39 -17.31 -8.61 -6.65
N VAL A 40 -16.09 -9.00 -7.02
CA VAL A 40 -15.47 -8.61 -8.28
C VAL A 40 -15.71 -9.72 -9.30
N ASP A 41 -16.36 -9.38 -10.41
CA ASP A 41 -16.74 -10.37 -11.43
C ASP A 41 -15.59 -10.73 -12.38
N SER A 42 -14.45 -10.03 -12.31
CA SER A 42 -13.29 -10.25 -13.16
C SER A 42 -12.02 -10.58 -12.36
N ALA A 43 -11.44 -11.74 -12.67
CA ALA A 43 -10.14 -12.16 -12.16
C ALA A 43 -9.00 -11.25 -12.65
N ASP A 44 -9.11 -10.73 -13.87
CA ASP A 44 -8.08 -9.85 -14.45
C ASP A 44 -8.04 -8.49 -13.74
N VAL A 45 -9.21 -7.93 -13.41
CA VAL A 45 -9.30 -6.69 -12.60
C VAL A 45 -8.69 -6.92 -11.21
N THR A 46 -8.99 -8.06 -10.59
CA THR A 46 -8.44 -8.42 -9.27
C THR A 46 -6.92 -8.52 -9.31
N ARG A 47 -6.37 -9.20 -10.32
CA ARG A 47 -4.92 -9.32 -10.52
C ARG A 47 -4.26 -7.98 -10.80
N LEU A 48 -4.91 -7.11 -11.59
CA LEU A 48 -4.41 -5.76 -11.86
C LEU A 48 -4.35 -4.93 -10.57
N VAL A 49 -5.40 -4.97 -9.74
CA VAL A 49 -5.42 -4.27 -8.44
C VAL A 49 -4.31 -4.80 -7.53
N ALA A 50 -4.17 -6.12 -7.41
CA ALA A 50 -3.10 -6.74 -6.63
C ALA A 50 -1.71 -6.33 -7.15
N PHE A 51 -1.50 -6.31 -8.47
CA PHE A 51 -0.25 -5.89 -9.07
C PHE A 51 0.08 -4.41 -8.80
N LEU A 52 -0.90 -3.51 -8.95
CA LEU A 52 -0.72 -2.09 -8.67
C LEU A 52 -0.38 -1.82 -7.21
N LEU A 53 -1.02 -2.53 -6.29
CA LEU A 53 -0.75 -2.39 -4.87
C LEU A 53 0.63 -2.99 -4.49
N ILE A 54 1.11 -4.06 -5.16
CA ILE A 54 2.49 -4.55 -4.97
C ILE A 54 3.48 -3.47 -5.39
N ILE A 55 3.25 -2.81 -6.51
CA ILE A 55 4.11 -1.71 -6.97
C ILE A 55 4.14 -0.59 -5.92
N LEU A 56 2.98 -0.15 -5.41
CA LEU A 56 2.91 0.89 -4.38
C LEU A 56 3.67 0.49 -3.11
N ASN A 57 3.47 -0.72 -2.61
CA ASN A 57 4.19 -1.23 -1.44
C ASN A 57 5.71 -1.39 -1.70
N THR A 58 6.12 -1.63 -2.95
CA THR A 58 7.54 -1.69 -3.31
C THR A 58 8.16 -0.29 -3.31
N TYR A 59 7.45 0.71 -3.83
CA TYR A 59 7.86 2.12 -3.74
C TYR A 59 8.03 2.57 -2.28
N ASP A 60 7.11 2.15 -1.42
CA ASP A 60 7.20 2.37 0.02
C ASP A 60 8.50 1.81 0.61
N LEU A 61 8.81 0.54 0.33
CA LEU A 61 10.04 -0.11 0.82
C LEU A 61 11.30 0.60 0.34
N VAL A 62 11.34 0.97 -0.94
CA VAL A 62 12.48 1.69 -1.51
C VAL A 62 12.59 3.10 -0.91
N SER A 63 11.48 3.79 -0.68
CA SER A 63 11.47 5.12 -0.07
C SER A 63 12.08 5.11 1.34
N VAL A 64 11.73 4.11 2.16
CA VAL A 64 12.27 3.91 3.51
C VAL A 64 13.73 3.47 3.46
N ALA A 65 14.10 2.56 2.55
CA ALA A 65 15.47 2.06 2.43
C ALA A 65 16.46 3.14 1.92
N THR A 66 16.00 4.01 1.02
CA THR A 66 16.84 5.05 0.41
C THR A 66 16.72 6.40 1.10
N ASN A 67 15.86 6.52 2.12
CA ASN A 67 15.54 7.76 2.82
C ASN A 67 15.14 8.90 1.84
N ASN A 68 14.46 8.53 0.75
CA ASN A 68 14.15 9.44 -0.36
C ASN A 68 12.75 10.03 -0.22
N VAL A 69 12.70 11.31 0.17
CA VAL A 69 11.46 12.08 0.39
C VAL A 69 10.60 12.15 -0.87
N VAL A 70 11.19 12.19 -2.07
CA VAL A 70 10.44 12.23 -3.34
C VAL A 70 9.66 10.93 -3.55
N MET A 71 10.29 9.79 -3.28
CA MET A 71 9.59 8.49 -3.36
C MET A 71 8.50 8.39 -2.31
N LEU A 72 8.73 8.96 -1.12
CA LEU A 72 7.74 8.99 -0.04
C LEU A 72 6.50 9.81 -0.43
N TRP A 73 6.67 10.94 -1.13
CA TRP A 73 5.57 11.73 -1.70
C TRP A 73 4.80 10.98 -2.80
N VAL A 74 5.51 10.28 -3.69
CA VAL A 74 4.88 9.46 -4.74
C VAL A 74 4.02 8.36 -4.12
N SER A 75 4.53 7.71 -3.09
CA SER A 75 3.82 6.73 -2.28
C SER A 75 2.55 7.28 -1.65
N ILE A 76 2.64 8.45 -1.00
CA ILE A 76 1.47 9.15 -0.41
C ILE A 76 0.43 9.46 -1.50
N ALA A 77 0.85 10.00 -2.64
CA ALA A 77 -0.04 10.34 -3.74
C ALA A 77 -0.73 9.09 -4.31
N GLY A 78 0.03 8.01 -4.52
CA GLY A 78 -0.50 6.74 -5.02
C GLY A 78 -1.52 6.10 -4.07
N ARG A 79 -1.24 6.08 -2.76
CA ARG A 79 -2.17 5.57 -1.76
C ARG A 79 -3.38 6.45 -1.54
N THR A 80 -3.23 7.77 -1.68
CA THR A 80 -4.38 8.70 -1.69
C THR A 80 -5.28 8.45 -2.90
N GLY A 81 -4.70 8.17 -4.07
CA GLY A 81 -5.42 7.73 -5.25
C GLY A 81 -6.17 6.41 -5.02
N ALA A 82 -5.50 5.40 -4.45
CA ALA A 82 -6.11 4.12 -4.09
C ALA A 82 -7.23 4.28 -3.05
N PHE A 83 -7.03 5.12 -2.04
CA PHE A 83 -8.05 5.50 -1.06
C PHE A 83 -9.30 6.06 -1.76
N GLY A 84 -9.12 7.05 -2.64
CA GLY A 84 -10.22 7.65 -3.39
C GLY A 84 -10.97 6.63 -4.24
N LEU A 85 -10.23 5.76 -4.94
CA LEU A 85 -10.81 4.69 -5.76
C LEU A 85 -11.63 3.71 -4.92
N PHE A 86 -11.06 3.20 -3.83
CA PHE A 86 -11.74 2.24 -2.95
C PHE A 86 -12.92 2.84 -2.20
N TYR A 87 -12.82 4.12 -1.84
CA TYR A 87 -13.93 4.85 -1.22
C TYR A 87 -15.09 5.03 -2.19
N TYR A 88 -14.78 5.39 -3.45
CA TYR A 88 -15.76 5.56 -4.53
C TYR A 88 -16.46 4.25 -4.89
N LEU A 89 -15.71 3.13 -5.00
CA LEU A 89 -16.26 1.80 -5.30
C LEU A 89 -17.24 1.31 -4.21
N GLY A 90 -17.13 1.80 -2.97
CA GLY A 90 -18.10 1.55 -1.92
C GLY A 90 -18.16 0.09 -1.45
N GLY A 91 -19.17 -0.25 -0.65
CA GLY A 91 -19.35 -1.60 -0.11
C GLY A 91 -18.15 -2.08 0.71
N LYS A 92 -17.65 -3.27 0.41
CA LYS A 92 -16.49 -3.88 1.10
C LYS A 92 -15.16 -3.21 0.77
N TRP A 93 -15.06 -2.49 -0.35
CA TRP A 93 -13.88 -1.70 -0.71
C TRP A 93 -13.60 -0.58 0.29
N ARG A 94 -14.61 -0.10 1.02
CA ARG A 94 -14.40 0.86 2.12
C ARG A 94 -13.50 0.32 3.23
N GLY A 95 -13.43 -1.00 3.42
CA GLY A 95 -12.48 -1.62 4.35
C GLY A 95 -11.03 -1.39 3.90
N LEU A 96 -10.75 -1.63 2.62
CA LEU A 96 -9.45 -1.33 2.01
C LEU A 96 -9.16 0.17 2.00
N ALA A 97 -10.16 1.02 1.74
CA ALA A 97 -10.01 2.47 1.82
C ALA A 97 -9.54 2.90 3.23
N LYS A 98 -10.15 2.39 4.30
CA LYS A 98 -9.69 2.71 5.67
C LYS A 98 -8.25 2.29 5.92
N LEU A 99 -7.85 1.14 5.38
CA LEU A 99 -6.49 0.63 5.50
C LEU A 99 -5.50 1.55 4.76
N GLU A 100 -5.78 1.88 3.50
CA GLU A 100 -4.98 2.83 2.72
C GLU A 100 -4.90 4.22 3.38
N GLY A 101 -6.02 4.72 3.93
CA GLY A 101 -6.05 5.99 4.66
C GLY A 101 -5.17 5.95 5.92
N GLY A 102 -5.19 4.83 6.65
CA GLY A 102 -4.30 4.62 7.79
C GLY A 102 -2.83 4.62 7.38
N VAL A 103 -2.49 3.96 6.26
CA VAL A 103 -1.12 3.93 5.74
C VAL A 103 -0.67 5.33 5.27
N VAL A 104 -1.54 6.10 4.63
CA VAL A 104 -1.27 7.50 4.27
C VAL A 104 -0.97 8.35 5.51
N CYS A 105 -1.74 8.19 6.59
CA CYS A 105 -1.48 8.91 7.85
C CYS A 105 -0.11 8.55 8.43
N VAL A 106 0.30 7.28 8.38
CA VAL A 106 1.61 6.83 8.86
C VAL A 106 2.74 7.37 7.98
N LEU A 107 2.57 7.36 6.65
CA LEU A 107 3.55 7.96 5.72
C LEU A 107 3.68 9.47 5.93
N ALA A 108 2.57 10.17 6.13
CA ALA A 108 2.59 11.61 6.41
C ALA A 108 3.28 11.90 7.77
N ALA A 109 3.05 11.08 8.78
CA ALA A 109 3.74 11.19 10.07
C ALA A 109 5.25 10.92 9.94
N LEU A 110 5.64 9.92 9.13
CA LEU A 110 7.04 9.68 8.77
C LEU A 110 7.65 10.90 8.08
N LEU A 111 6.92 11.53 7.16
CA LEU A 111 7.37 12.72 6.45
C LEU A 111 7.57 13.94 7.38
N LEU A 112 6.76 14.06 8.44
CA LEU A 112 6.94 15.09 9.47
C LEU A 112 8.12 14.82 10.42
N LEU A 113 8.62 13.59 10.46
CA LEU A 113 9.80 13.19 11.24
C LEU A 113 11.11 13.30 10.45
N PHE A 114 11.03 13.66 9.16
CA PHE A 114 12.17 14.02 8.31
C PHE A 114 12.49 15.52 8.43
#